data_AF-A0A354G219-F1
#
_entry.id   AF-A0A354G219-F1
#
_cell.length_a   1.000
_cell.length_b   1.000
_cell.length_c   1.000
_cell.angle_alpha   90.00
_cell.angle_beta   90.00
_cell.angle_gamma   90.00
#
_symmetry.space_group_name_H-M   'P 1'
#
loop_
_entity.id
_entity.type
_entity.pdbx_description
1 polymer ?
#
loop_
_entity_poly.entity_id
_entity_poly.type
_entity_poly.pdbx_seq_one_letter_code
_entity_poly.pdbx_strand_id
1 'polypeptide(L)'
;MNELKYIKTKNGGWFKMGNVFIDQYAKLIGPIGTSIYLCLKRHSNSKTRIAFPSEVLISEELHINPRTVIRHLPILEKYGFIKITKTKSRGQWVSNQYYLTHSKDWATKPSDLKSQGPYD
;
A
#
# COMPACT_ATOMS: atom_id res chain seq x y z
N MET A 1 26.80 -13.67 22.58
CA MET A 1 25.48 -13.59 21.90
C MET A 1 24.86 -12.29 22.37
N ASN A 2 24.90 -11.23 21.56
CA ASN A 2 24.43 -9.90 21.99
C ASN A 2 22.90 -9.89 21.99
N GLU A 3 22.31 -9.63 23.16
CA GLU A 3 20.90 -9.26 23.29
C GLU A 3 20.63 -8.03 22.42
N LEU A 4 19.76 -8.19 21.43
CA LEU A 4 19.16 -7.05 20.74
C LEU A 4 18.34 -6.28 21.78
N LYS A 5 18.90 -5.18 22.28
CA LYS A 5 18.16 -4.21 23.10
C LYS A 5 16.93 -3.78 22.31
N TYR A 6 15.77 -4.23 22.75
CA TYR A 6 14.48 -3.87 22.18
C TYR A 6 14.37 -2.34 22.18
N ILE A 7 14.47 -1.70 21.00
CA ILE A 7 14.31 -0.25 20.88
C ILE A 7 12.85 0.04 21.21
N LYS A 8 12.58 0.44 22.45
CA LYS A 8 11.26 0.94 22.86
C LYS A 8 11.09 2.33 22.21
N THR A 9 10.54 2.35 21.00
CA THR A 9 10.32 3.57 20.23
C THR A 9 9.29 4.44 20.93
N LYS A 10 9.73 5.58 21.47
CA LYS A 10 8.87 6.57 22.14
C LYS A 10 7.67 7.04 21.29
N ASN A 11 7.68 6.82 19.95
CA ASN A 11 6.64 7.25 19.00
C ASN A 11 6.29 6.22 17.89
N GLY A 12 6.68 4.94 17.99
CA GLY A 12 6.62 4.02 16.85
C GLY A 12 5.90 2.71 17.18
N GLY A 13 4.61 2.62 16.90
CA GLY A 13 3.87 1.36 16.93
C GLY A 13 4.33 0.40 15.82
N TRP A 14 3.85 -0.84 15.87
CA TRP A 14 4.04 -1.83 14.82
C TRP A 14 2.71 -2.08 14.08
N PHE A 15 2.79 -2.50 12.83
CA PHE A 15 1.64 -3.01 12.08
C PHE A 15 1.95 -4.42 11.57
N LYS A 16 0.90 -5.22 11.35
CA LYS A 16 1.01 -6.58 10.84
C LYS A 16 0.61 -6.66 9.38
N MET A 17 1.27 -7.56 8.67
CA MET A 17 0.99 -7.89 7.28
C MET A 17 1.09 -9.40 7.07
N GLY A 18 0.20 -9.95 6.25
CA GLY A 18 0.24 -11.38 5.94
C GLY A 18 1.35 -11.69 4.94
N ASN A 19 2.13 -12.74 5.23
CA ASN A 19 3.23 -13.19 4.36
C ASN A 19 2.79 -13.45 2.92
N VAL A 20 1.54 -13.90 2.73
CA VAL A 20 0.94 -14.13 1.41
C VAL A 20 1.11 -12.97 0.43
N PHE A 21 1.11 -11.72 0.92
CA PHE A 21 1.36 -10.56 0.06
C PHE A 21 2.79 -10.57 -0.48
N ILE A 22 3.78 -10.74 0.39
CA ILE A 22 5.19 -10.72 0.02
C ILE A 22 5.49 -11.92 -0.88
N ASP A 23 5.06 -13.10 -0.47
CA ASP A 23 5.40 -14.37 -1.13
C ASP A 23 4.84 -14.45 -2.56
N GLN A 24 3.66 -13.87 -2.80
CA GLN A 24 2.94 -14.04 -4.06
C GLN A 24 2.90 -12.76 -4.91
N TYR A 25 2.79 -11.59 -4.29
CA TYR A 25 2.39 -10.37 -4.99
C TYR A 25 3.48 -9.29 -5.06
N ALA A 26 4.46 -9.27 -4.15
CA ALA A 26 5.54 -8.27 -4.20
C ALA A 26 6.30 -8.30 -5.54
N LYS A 27 6.46 -9.48 -6.14
CA LYS A 27 7.07 -9.64 -7.47
C LYS A 27 6.25 -9.03 -8.62
N LEU A 28 4.93 -8.89 -8.47
CA LEU A 28 4.04 -8.34 -9.51
C LEU A 28 4.06 -6.82 -9.54
N ILE A 29 4.10 -6.20 -8.36
CA ILE A 29 4.02 -4.74 -8.20
C ILE A 29 5.39 -4.09 -7.97
N GLY A 30 6.42 -4.92 -7.79
CA GLY A 30 7.78 -4.51 -7.50
C GLY A 30 7.96 -3.93 -6.09
N PRO A 31 9.20 -3.58 -5.72
CA PRO A 31 9.53 -3.02 -4.41
C PRO A 31 8.83 -1.69 -4.16
N ILE A 32 8.71 -0.83 -5.18
CA ILE A 32 8.04 0.49 -5.04
C ILE A 32 6.54 0.31 -4.75
N GLY A 33 5.84 -0.51 -5.52
CA GLY A 33 4.43 -0.81 -5.27
C GLY A 33 4.21 -1.44 -3.89
N THR A 34 5.14 -2.32 -3.48
CA THR A 34 5.15 -2.93 -2.15
C THR A 34 5.30 -1.90 -1.04
N SER A 35 6.25 -0.96 -1.17
CA SER A 35 6.46 0.12 -0.20
C SER A 35 5.23 1.05 -0.09
N ILE A 36 4.58 1.36 -1.21
CA ILE A 36 3.34 2.16 -1.21
C ILE A 36 2.21 1.41 -0.49
N TYR A 37 2.04 0.11 -0.76
CA TYR A 37 1.03 -0.69 -0.05
C TYR A 37 1.31 -0.76 1.47
N LEU A 38 2.58 -0.94 1.87
CA LEU A 38 3.00 -0.92 3.28
C LEU A 38 2.70 0.42 3.94
N CYS A 39 2.98 1.53 3.24
CA CYS A 39 2.65 2.88 3.69
C CYS A 39 1.14 3.02 3.94
N LEU A 40 0.30 2.62 2.97
CA LEU A 40 -1.15 2.62 3.14
C LEU A 40 -1.60 1.74 4.31
N LYS A 41 -1.01 0.55 4.47
CA LYS A 41 -1.31 -0.37 5.58
C LYS A 41 -0.98 0.25 6.94
N ARG A 42 0.15 0.94 7.05
CA ARG A 42 0.58 1.66 8.25
C ARG A 42 -0.40 2.75 8.66
N HIS A 43 -0.95 3.46 7.69
CA HIS A 43 -1.97 4.51 7.90
C HIS A 43 -3.40 3.97 8.03
N SER A 44 -3.63 2.67 7.82
CA SER A 44 -4.97 2.11 7.84
C SER A 44 -5.52 1.97 9.25
N ASN A 45 -6.77 2.39 9.43
CA ASN A 45 -7.49 2.12 10.67
C ASN A 45 -7.78 0.60 10.79
N SER A 46 -7.49 0.00 11.93
CA SER A 46 -7.62 -1.44 12.13
C SER A 46 -9.06 -1.96 12.04
N LYS A 47 -10.06 -1.13 12.38
CA LYS A 47 -11.49 -1.49 12.33
C LYS A 47 -12.08 -1.25 10.95
N THR A 48 -11.84 -0.07 10.36
CA THR A 48 -12.47 0.31 9.09
C THR A 48 -11.68 -0.10 7.86
N ARG A 49 -10.38 -0.38 8.01
CA ARG A 49 -9.40 -0.65 6.94
C ARG A 49 -9.23 0.49 5.93
N ILE A 50 -9.64 1.69 6.31
CA ILE A 50 -9.46 2.89 5.50
C ILE A 50 -8.15 3.55 5.90
N ALA A 51 -7.34 3.89 4.90
CA ALA A 51 -6.22 4.82 5.00
C ALA A 51 -6.55 6.08 4.20
N PHE A 52 -6.07 7.23 4.63
CA PHE A 52 -6.29 8.52 3.95
C PHE A 52 -5.02 9.41 3.86
N PRO A 53 -3.79 8.86 3.72
CA PRO A 53 -2.63 9.70 3.49
C PRO A 53 -2.74 10.39 2.10
N SER A 54 -2.25 11.62 1.99
CA SER A 54 -2.15 12.26 0.67
C SER A 54 -1.05 11.59 -0.17
N GLU A 55 -1.13 11.72 -1.49
CA GLU A 55 -0.08 11.23 -2.40
C GLU A 55 1.27 11.90 -2.11
N VAL A 56 1.25 13.16 -1.67
CA VAL A 56 2.42 13.93 -1.21
C VAL A 56 3.00 13.31 0.07
N LEU A 57 2.17 12.98 1.07
CA LEU A 57 2.64 12.35 2.30
C LEU A 57 3.28 10.99 2.02
N ILE A 58 2.68 10.17 1.15
CA ILE A 58 3.27 8.88 0.74
C ILE A 58 4.63 9.10 0.06
N SER A 59 4.72 10.12 -0.80
CA SER A 59 5.96 10.48 -1.49
C SER A 59 7.06 10.93 -0.52
N GLU A 60 6.71 11.75 0.48
CA GLU A 60 7.62 12.22 1.52
C GLU A 60 8.11 11.07 2.42
N GLU A 61 7.20 10.22 2.91
CA GLU A 61 7.54 9.11 3.79
C GLU A 61 8.39 8.03 3.11
N LEU A 62 8.22 7.83 1.80
CA LEU A 62 8.97 6.84 1.04
C LEU A 62 10.15 7.41 0.28
N HIS A 63 10.35 8.74 0.30
CA HIS A 63 11.35 9.46 -0.49
C HIS A 63 11.35 9.09 -1.99
N ILE A 64 10.15 9.04 -2.58
CA ILE A 64 9.94 8.76 -4.01
C ILE A 64 9.23 9.90 -4.70
N ASN A 65 9.33 9.99 -6.02
CA ASN A 65 8.63 11.01 -6.79
C ASN A 65 7.09 10.88 -6.64
N PRO A 66 6.33 11.97 -6.42
CA PRO A 66 4.86 11.91 -6.36
C PRO A 66 4.22 11.27 -7.59
N ARG A 67 4.80 11.47 -8.78
CA ARG A 67 4.35 10.81 -10.02
C ARG A 67 4.46 9.29 -9.95
N THR A 68 5.45 8.78 -9.23
CA THR A 68 5.62 7.35 -8.99
C THR A 68 4.50 6.81 -8.11
N VAL A 69 4.07 7.56 -7.08
CA VAL A 69 2.91 7.20 -6.24
C VAL A 69 1.65 7.12 -7.09
N ILE A 70 1.37 8.19 -7.86
CA ILE A 70 0.20 8.29 -8.75
C ILE A 70 0.17 7.14 -9.76
N ARG A 71 1.31 6.75 -10.32
CA ARG A 71 1.40 5.62 -11.27
C ARG A 71 1.10 4.26 -10.61
N HIS A 72 1.51 4.06 -9.36
CA HIS A 72 1.37 2.76 -8.69
C HIS A 72 0.01 2.57 -8.01
N LEU A 73 -0.67 3.64 -7.59
CA LEU A 73 -1.99 3.52 -6.96
C LEU A 73 -3.03 2.77 -7.82
N PRO A 74 -3.21 3.07 -9.12
CA PRO A 74 -4.09 2.30 -9.99
C PRO A 74 -3.64 0.85 -10.20
N ILE A 75 -2.33 0.57 -10.13
CA ILE A 75 -1.81 -0.81 -10.21
C ILE A 75 -2.26 -1.60 -8.97
N LEU A 76 -2.15 -0.99 -7.79
CA LEU A 76 -2.59 -1.62 -6.55
C LEU A 76 -4.11 -1.87 -6.55
N GLU A 77 -4.89 -0.94 -7.11
CA GLU A 77 -6.33 -1.10 -7.29
C GLU A 77 -6.68 -2.17 -8.32
N LYS A 78 -5.97 -2.21 -9.46
CA LYS A 78 -6.14 -3.23 -10.51
C LYS A 78 -5.98 -4.64 -9.98
N TYR A 79 -5.00 -4.87 -9.10
CA TYR A 79 -4.79 -6.18 -8.46
C TYR A 79 -5.68 -6.42 -7.24
N GLY A 80 -6.56 -5.47 -6.93
CA GLY A 80 -7.54 -5.58 -5.87
C GLY A 80 -6.95 -5.42 -4.47
N PHE A 81 -5.71 -4.95 -4.28
CA PHE A 81 -5.12 -4.76 -2.94
C PHE A 81 -5.77 -3.61 -2.17
N ILE A 82 -6.21 -2.60 -2.92
CA ILE A 82 -6.90 -1.42 -2.40
C ILE A 82 -8.10 -1.12 -3.28
N LYS A 83 -9.06 -0.37 -2.74
CA LYS A 83 -10.07 0.35 -3.51
C LYS A 83 -9.89 1.84 -3.25
N ILE A 84 -9.84 2.64 -4.31
CA ILE A 84 -9.63 4.08 -4.23
C ILE A 84 -11.00 4.76 -4.31
N THR A 85 -11.34 5.53 -3.27
CA THR A 85 -12.51 6.39 -3.29
C THR A 85 -12.06 7.83 -3.13
N LYS A 86 -12.57 8.70 -3.99
CA LYS A 86 -12.33 10.14 -3.86
C LYS A 86 -13.42 10.72 -2.97
N THR A 87 -13.03 11.52 -1.98
CA THR A 87 -14.00 12.22 -1.13
C THR A 87 -14.18 13.66 -1.59
N LYS A 88 -15.42 14.12 -1.60
CA LYS A 88 -15.76 15.53 -1.80
C LYS A 88 -16.15 16.17 -0.47
N SER A 89 -15.68 17.38 -0.24
CA SER A 89 -16.19 18.28 0.79
C SER A 89 -16.52 19.60 0.12
N ARG A 90 -17.73 20.11 0.37
CA ARG A 90 -18.21 21.39 -0.20
C ARG A 90 -18.02 21.49 -1.71
N GLY A 91 -18.25 20.40 -2.43
CA GLY A 91 -18.12 20.33 -3.90
C GLY A 91 -16.68 20.16 -4.43
N GLN A 92 -15.65 20.26 -3.58
CA GLN A 92 -14.25 20.08 -3.95
C GLN A 92 -13.74 18.69 -3.57
N TRP A 93 -12.88 18.10 -4.40
CA TRP A 93 -12.15 16.88 -4.05
C TRP A 93 -11.11 17.21 -2.98
N VAL A 94 -11.17 16.54 -1.83
CA VAL A 94 -10.35 16.89 -0.65
C VAL A 94 -9.25 15.87 -0.39
N SER A 95 -9.57 14.59 -0.52
CA SER A 95 -8.61 13.51 -0.32
C SER A 95 -9.06 12.20 -0.95
N ASN A 96 -8.07 11.39 -1.31
CA ASN A 96 -8.29 9.99 -1.61
C ASN A 96 -8.40 9.21 -0.29
N GLN A 97 -9.37 8.31 -0.24
CA GLN A 97 -9.45 7.25 0.75
C GLN A 97 -9.09 5.93 0.07
N TYR A 98 -8.30 5.13 0.76
CA TYR A 98 -7.83 3.84 0.29
C TYR A 98 -8.36 2.77 1.24
N TYR A 99 -9.26 1.94 0.74
CA TYR A 99 -9.79 0.81 1.49
C TYR A 99 -8.94 -0.43 1.24
N LEU A 100 -8.33 -0.99 2.28
CA LEU A 100 -7.55 -2.23 2.17
C LEU A 100 -8.48 -3.45 2.17
N THR A 101 -8.45 -4.17 1.05
CA THR A 101 -9.28 -5.35 0.80
C THR A 101 -8.74 -6.59 1.53
N HIS A 102 -9.50 -7.69 1.48
CA HIS A 102 -9.01 -8.96 2.00
C HIS A 102 -8.22 -9.71 0.93
N SER A 103 -7.34 -10.60 1.36
CA SER A 103 -6.53 -11.44 0.45
C SER A 103 -7.36 -12.30 -0.51
N LYS A 104 -8.60 -12.65 -0.14
CA LYS A 104 -9.54 -13.37 -1.01
C LYS A 104 -10.03 -12.53 -2.21
N ASP A 105 -9.93 -11.20 -2.10
CA ASP A 105 -10.38 -10.25 -3.12
C ASP A 105 -9.22 -9.86 -4.05
N TRP A 106 -7.99 -10.30 -3.76
CA TRP A 106 -6.82 -10.04 -4.58
C TRP A 106 -6.87 -10.93 -5.81
N ALA A 107 -6.57 -10.36 -6.99
CA ALA A 107 -6.63 -11.08 -8.25
C ALA A 107 -5.81 -12.40 -8.16
N THR A 108 -6.42 -13.50 -8.60
CA THR A 108 -5.89 -14.85 -8.41
C THR A 108 -4.61 -15.06 -9.21
N LYS A 109 -3.56 -15.40 -8.47
CA LYS A 109 -2.26 -15.97 -8.84
C LYS A 109 -1.47 -15.32 -10.01
N PRO A 110 -0.21 -14.91 -9.76
CA PRO A 110 0.75 -14.47 -10.79
C PRO A 110 0.87 -15.37 -12.04
N SER A 111 0.49 -16.65 -11.95
CA SER A 111 0.56 -17.62 -13.05
C SER A 111 -0.40 -17.33 -14.21
N ASP A 112 -1.48 -16.60 -13.96
CA ASP A 112 -2.52 -16.32 -14.98
C ASP A 112 -2.24 -15.01 -15.74
N LEU A 113 -1.21 -14.27 -15.31
CA LEU A 113 -0.77 -13.02 -15.91
C LEU A 113 0.36 -13.33 -16.89
N LYS A 114 0.02 -13.51 -18.16
CA LYS A 114 1.01 -13.48 -19.24
C LYS A 114 1.82 -12.19 -19.10
N SER A 115 3.15 -12.37 -19.07
CA SER A 115 4.21 -11.36 -18.91
C SER A 115 3.83 -9.95 -19.33
N GLN A 116 3.82 -9.03 -18.35
CA GLN A 116 4.12 -7.61 -18.52
C GLN A 116 4.25 -7.04 -17.11
N GLY A 117 5.43 -7.25 -16.51
CA GLY A 117 5.81 -6.47 -15.34
C GLY A 117 5.85 -4.99 -15.74
N PRO A 118 5.58 -4.04 -14.81
CA PRO A 118 5.64 -2.61 -15.13
C PRO A 118 7.06 -2.08 -15.44
N TYR A 119 8.05 -2.98 -15.48
CA TYR A 119 9.47 -2.74 -15.70
C TYR A 119 10.06 -3.57 -16.87
N ASP A 120 9.20 -4.27 -17.64
CA ASP A 120 9.59 -4.89 -18.93
C ASP A 120 9.49 -3.86 -20.07
#